data_AF-I3CGA9-F1
#
_entry.id   AF-I3CGA9-F1
#
_cell.length_a   1.000
_cell.length_b   1.000
_cell.length_c   1.000
_cell.angle_alpha   90.00
_cell.angle_beta   90.00
_cell.angle_gamma   90.00
#
_symmetry.space_group_name_H-M   'P 1'
#
loop_
_entity.id
_entity.type
_entity.pdbx_description
1 polymer ?
#
loop_
_entity_poly.entity_id
_entity_poly.type
_entity_poly.pdbx_seq_one_letter_code
_entity_poly.pdbx_strand_id
1 'polypeptide(L)'
;MKNKRAISASPSNLFACSDRPARFLKPSRSLFYFINLAKLRLNIKDDDRLKSLAFIYLTVKTVLNLSDTETFDCLTEGGGDFGVDAVYISDPIDNEFTVCLFQGKYQRKLEATANFPENGIKALIFAVQRLFDPSFKISHINPRLASKLADILSFIHDGYIPQVRLIACNNGLCWNESTQQEINRIQANLGNQTRVRRVL
;
A
#
# COMPACT_ATOMS: atom_id res chain seq x y z
N MET A 1 -29.23 -39.50 -32.86
CA MET A 1 -30.16 -38.61 -32.12
C MET A 1 -29.37 -37.82 -31.09
N LYS A 2 -29.47 -36.47 -31.15
CA LYS A 2 -29.09 -35.45 -30.14
C LYS A 2 -27.59 -35.37 -29.82
N ASN A 3 -26.77 -34.51 -30.41
CA ASN A 3 -26.80 -33.04 -30.54
C ASN A 3 -27.00 -32.29 -29.21
N LYS A 4 -25.91 -31.73 -28.65
CA LYS A 4 -25.93 -30.54 -27.77
C LYS A 4 -24.71 -29.67 -28.08
N ARG A 5 -24.99 -28.46 -28.56
CA ARG A 5 -24.08 -27.33 -28.79
C ARG A 5 -23.70 -26.65 -27.47
N ALA A 6 -22.54 -25.99 -27.50
CA ALA A 6 -22.15 -24.74 -26.84
C ALA A 6 -22.20 -24.73 -25.28
N ILE A 7 -21.26 -24.12 -24.57
CA ILE A 7 -20.98 -22.67 -24.57
C ILE A 7 -19.53 -22.43 -24.12
N SER A 8 -18.83 -21.59 -24.87
CA SER A 8 -17.59 -20.92 -24.51
C SER A 8 -17.78 -20.03 -23.28
N ALA A 9 -17.02 -20.27 -22.21
CA ALA A 9 -16.97 -19.37 -21.06
C ALA A 9 -15.66 -18.58 -21.07
N SER A 10 -15.80 -17.26 -21.16
CA SER A 10 -14.78 -16.22 -21.05
C SER A 10 -14.10 -16.19 -19.66
N PRO A 11 -12.84 -15.74 -19.55
CA PRO A 11 -12.14 -15.63 -18.28
C PRO A 11 -12.51 -14.31 -17.60
N SER A 12 -13.61 -14.29 -16.88
CA SER A 12 -14.02 -13.14 -16.08
C SER A 12 -14.71 -13.63 -14.81
N ASN A 13 -13.91 -14.01 -13.81
CA ASN A 13 -14.28 -14.02 -12.39
C ASN A 13 -13.12 -14.59 -11.55
N LEU A 14 -12.12 -13.74 -11.28
CA LEU A 14 -11.05 -14.02 -10.31
C LEU A 14 -11.16 -13.08 -9.11
N PHE A 15 -12.38 -12.84 -8.62
CA PHE A 15 -12.68 -12.17 -7.36
C PHE A 15 -13.95 -12.77 -6.76
N ALA A 16 -13.87 -14.04 -6.34
CA ALA A 16 -14.85 -14.63 -5.45
C ALA A 16 -14.21 -14.80 -4.07
N CYS A 17 -14.76 -14.08 -3.10
CA CYS A 17 -14.47 -14.20 -1.67
C CYS A 17 -14.62 -15.66 -1.26
N SER A 18 -13.52 -16.32 -0.87
CA SER A 18 -13.58 -17.64 -0.26
C SER A 18 -13.15 -17.52 1.19
N ASP A 19 -14.14 -17.65 2.09
CA ASP A 19 -13.95 -17.81 3.52
C ASP A 19 -13.12 -19.08 3.76
N ARG A 20 -11.82 -18.89 4.03
CA ARG A 20 -11.01 -19.93 4.67
C ARG A 20 -10.55 -19.42 6.03
N PRO A 21 -10.82 -20.16 7.13
CA PRO A 21 -10.38 -19.74 8.44
C PRO A 21 -8.84 -19.67 8.48
N ALA A 22 -8.33 -18.59 9.06
CA ALA A 22 -6.91 -18.32 9.21
C ALA A 22 -6.23 -19.47 9.96
N ARG A 23 -5.60 -20.41 9.23
CA ARG A 23 -4.58 -21.26 9.81
C ARG A 23 -3.45 -20.35 10.25
N PHE A 24 -3.10 -20.40 11.52
CA PHE A 24 -1.82 -19.90 12.03
C PHE A 24 -0.71 -20.57 11.21
N LEU A 25 -0.26 -19.88 10.16
CA LEU A 25 0.87 -20.28 9.36
C LEU A 25 2.11 -20.13 10.24
N LYS A 26 2.88 -21.22 10.40
CA LYS A 26 4.29 -21.10 10.77
C LYS A 26 4.89 -20.02 9.86
N PRO A 27 5.66 -19.04 10.41
CA PRO A 27 6.21 -17.97 9.59
C PRO A 27 6.93 -18.59 8.40
N SER A 28 6.50 -18.23 7.19
CA SER A 28 7.20 -18.65 5.97
C SER A 28 8.66 -18.23 6.08
N ARG A 29 9.58 -18.94 5.41
CA ARG A 29 11.02 -18.58 5.42
C ARG A 29 11.26 -17.08 5.14
N SER A 30 10.41 -16.51 4.28
CA SER A 30 10.33 -15.08 3.96
C SER A 30 10.04 -14.19 5.17
N LEU A 31 9.05 -14.53 6.01
CA LEU A 31 8.72 -13.73 7.20
C LEU A 31 9.82 -13.81 8.27
N PHE A 32 10.43 -14.98 8.44
CA PHE A 32 11.55 -15.14 9.36
C PHE A 32 12.78 -14.35 8.89
N TYR A 33 13.09 -14.39 7.59
CA TYR A 33 14.14 -13.57 6.99
C TYR A 33 13.89 -12.08 7.20
N PHE A 34 12.67 -11.62 6.95
CA PHE A 34 12.25 -10.24 7.18
C PHE A 34 12.45 -9.79 8.63
N ILE A 35 12.00 -10.57 9.62
CA ILE A 35 12.13 -10.19 11.04
C ILE A 35 13.59 -9.98 11.43
N ASN A 36 14.49 -10.87 10.97
CA ASN A 36 15.93 -10.72 11.24
C ASN A 36 16.50 -9.50 10.52
N LEU A 37 16.12 -9.26 9.26
CA LEU A 37 16.56 -8.10 8.49
C LEU A 37 16.10 -6.78 9.12
N ALA A 38 14.86 -6.70 9.59
CA ALA A 38 14.31 -5.54 10.27
C ALA A 38 15.05 -5.25 11.59
N LYS A 39 15.33 -6.29 12.40
CA LYS A 39 16.12 -6.15 13.63
C LYS A 39 17.53 -5.61 13.35
N LEU A 40 18.18 -6.08 12.29
CA LEU A 40 19.55 -5.70 11.94
C LEU A 40 19.63 -4.32 11.27
N ARG A 41 18.80 -4.05 10.26
CA ARG A 41 18.89 -2.85 9.41
C ARG A 41 18.10 -1.66 9.93
N LEU A 42 17.02 -1.90 10.67
CA LEU A 42 16.15 -0.84 11.21
C LEU A 42 16.29 -0.70 12.73
N ASN A 43 17.08 -1.57 13.39
CA ASN A 43 17.31 -1.57 14.83
C ASN A 43 16.00 -1.61 15.66
N ILE A 44 14.95 -2.25 15.13
CA ILE A 44 13.67 -2.40 15.82
C ILE A 44 13.76 -3.60 16.76
N LYS A 45 13.68 -3.33 18.06
CA LYS A 45 13.72 -4.35 19.12
C LYS A 45 12.35 -4.66 19.72
N ASP A 46 11.38 -3.78 19.49
CA ASP A 46 10.03 -3.90 20.00
C ASP A 46 9.21 -4.90 19.16
N ASP A 47 8.71 -5.95 19.81
CA ASP A 47 7.99 -7.03 19.13
C ASP A 47 6.64 -6.59 18.55
N ASP A 48 5.98 -5.60 19.15
CA ASP A 48 4.71 -5.09 18.64
C ASP A 48 4.93 -4.25 17.38
N ARG A 49 5.95 -3.39 17.35
CA ARG A 49 6.39 -2.66 16.15
C ARG A 49 6.82 -3.61 15.04
N LEU A 50 7.53 -4.69 15.38
CA LEU A 50 7.90 -5.73 14.41
C LEU A 50 6.67 -6.42 13.81
N LYS A 51 5.63 -6.70 14.60
CA LYS A 51 4.37 -7.26 14.09
C LYS A 51 3.64 -6.29 13.16
N SER A 52 3.54 -5.02 13.54
CA SER A 52 2.94 -3.98 12.70
C SER A 52 3.69 -3.82 11.37
N LEU A 53 5.02 -3.79 11.41
CA LEU A 53 5.83 -3.67 10.21
C LEU A 53 5.76 -4.94 9.34
N ALA A 54 5.74 -6.12 9.97
CA ALA A 54 5.56 -7.40 9.29
C ALA A 54 4.21 -7.49 8.57
N PHE A 55 3.15 -6.93 9.16
CA PHE A 55 1.85 -6.82 8.50
C PHE A 55 1.96 -5.99 7.21
N ILE A 56 2.52 -4.78 7.28
CA ILE A 56 2.74 -3.92 6.10
C ILE A 56 3.58 -4.63 5.05
N TYR A 57 4.70 -5.24 5.46
CA TYR A 57 5.57 -6.03 4.58
C TYR A 57 4.80 -7.11 3.82
N LEU A 58 4.01 -7.92 4.52
CA LEU A 58 3.19 -8.97 3.89
C LEU A 58 2.14 -8.37 2.95
N THR A 59 1.53 -7.24 3.31
CA THR A 59 0.55 -6.59 2.45
C THR A 59 1.19 -6.06 1.16
N VAL A 60 2.30 -5.35 1.25
CA VAL A 60 3.03 -4.83 0.08
C VAL A 60 3.45 -5.98 -0.82
N LYS A 61 4.05 -7.03 -0.23
CA LYS A 61 4.48 -8.22 -0.97
C LYS A 61 3.33 -8.90 -1.70
N THR A 62 2.18 -9.08 -1.06
CA THR A 62 1.05 -9.80 -1.67
C THR A 62 0.33 -8.96 -2.71
N VAL A 63 0.16 -7.65 -2.48
CA VAL A 63 -0.55 -6.74 -3.39
C VAL A 63 0.24 -6.46 -4.66
N LEU A 64 1.56 -6.31 -4.53
CA LEU A 64 2.44 -5.99 -5.65
C LEU A 64 3.16 -7.21 -6.23
N ASN A 65 3.06 -8.37 -5.57
CA ASN A 65 3.73 -9.61 -5.96
C ASN A 65 5.26 -9.46 -6.11
N LEU A 66 5.88 -8.79 -5.14
CA LEU A 66 7.32 -8.48 -5.14
C LEU A 66 8.17 -9.56 -4.45
N SER A 67 9.47 -9.53 -4.73
CA SER A 67 10.46 -10.31 -3.97
C SER A 67 10.65 -9.75 -2.55
N ASP A 68 11.32 -10.52 -1.68
CA ASP A 68 11.57 -10.12 -0.29
C ASP A 68 12.43 -8.84 -0.19
N THR A 69 13.42 -8.70 -1.07
CA THR A 69 14.33 -7.54 -1.10
C THR A 69 13.61 -6.29 -1.59
N GLU A 70 12.88 -6.38 -2.70
CA GLU A 70 12.12 -5.25 -3.25
C GLU A 70 11.05 -4.77 -2.27
N THR A 71 10.36 -5.71 -1.62
CA THR A 71 9.35 -5.37 -0.60
C THR A 71 9.98 -4.60 0.56
N PHE A 72 11.15 -5.01 1.04
CA PHE A 72 11.83 -4.34 2.15
C PHE A 72 12.28 -2.92 1.78
N ASP A 73 12.70 -2.71 0.54
CA ASP A 73 13.12 -1.39 0.04
C ASP A 73 11.94 -0.43 -0.15
N CYS A 74 10.71 -0.94 -0.25
CA CYS A 74 9.50 -0.12 -0.27
C CYS A 74 9.13 0.44 1.10
N LEU A 75 9.56 -0.17 2.21
CA LEU A 75 9.15 0.22 3.55
C LEU A 75 9.77 1.56 3.97
N THR A 76 8.91 2.48 4.40
CA THR A 76 9.29 3.76 5.01
C THR A 76 9.18 3.58 6.52
N GLU A 77 10.32 3.28 7.16
CA GLU A 77 10.40 3.15 8.61
C GLU A 77 11.15 4.35 9.17
N GLY A 78 10.56 5.03 10.15
CA GLY A 78 11.09 6.23 10.80
C GLY A 78 10.15 7.43 10.72
N GLY A 79 10.30 8.39 11.63
CA GLY A 79 9.49 9.61 11.63
C GLY A 79 9.72 10.48 10.38
N GLY A 80 8.73 11.33 10.06
CA GLY A 80 8.80 12.22 8.88
C GLY A 80 8.37 11.54 7.57
N ASP A 81 7.49 10.53 7.67
CA ASP A 81 6.95 9.73 6.57
C ASP A 81 5.56 10.20 6.09
N PHE A 82 5.05 11.31 6.65
CA PHE A 82 3.72 11.87 6.37
C PHE A 82 2.56 10.86 6.53
N GLY A 83 2.78 9.81 7.33
CA GLY A 83 1.81 8.73 7.53
C GLY A 83 1.76 7.70 6.40
N VAL A 84 2.76 7.66 5.52
CA VAL A 84 2.97 6.62 4.51
C VAL A 84 3.95 5.60 5.07
N ASP A 85 3.54 4.33 5.13
CA ASP A 85 4.34 3.25 5.70
C ASP A 85 5.12 2.43 4.64
N ALA A 86 4.73 2.54 3.37
CA ALA A 86 5.53 2.06 2.25
C ALA A 86 5.26 2.82 0.95
N VAL A 87 6.27 2.92 0.09
CA VAL A 87 6.20 3.53 -1.24
C VAL A 87 6.81 2.60 -2.28
N TYR A 88 6.05 2.34 -3.33
CA TYR A 88 6.52 1.61 -4.51
C TYR A 88 6.33 2.47 -5.76
N ILE A 89 7.30 2.39 -6.67
CA ILE A 89 7.28 3.06 -7.97
C ILE A 89 7.50 1.95 -9.00
N SER A 90 6.59 1.82 -9.96
CA SER A 90 6.79 0.88 -11.07
C SER A 90 7.71 1.46 -12.13
N ASP A 91 8.29 0.58 -12.93
CA ASP A 91 8.89 1.00 -14.19
C ASP A 91 7.82 1.68 -15.08
N PRO A 92 8.21 2.67 -15.88
CA PRO A 92 7.31 3.30 -16.83
C PRO A 92 6.91 2.35 -17.96
N ILE A 93 5.62 2.35 -18.31
CA ILE A 93 5.04 1.60 -19.42
C ILE A 93 4.17 2.60 -20.20
N ASP A 94 4.38 2.73 -21.51
CA ASP A 94 3.62 3.63 -22.39
C ASP A 94 3.51 5.07 -21.88
N ASN A 95 4.64 5.64 -21.43
CA ASN A 95 4.75 6.97 -20.83
C ASN A 95 4.00 7.17 -19.50
N GLU A 96 3.45 6.10 -18.92
CA GLU A 96 2.83 6.13 -17.60
C GLU A 96 3.65 5.33 -16.60
N PHE A 97 3.71 5.78 -15.36
CA PHE A 97 4.31 5.00 -14.27
C PHE A 97 3.40 5.03 -13.06
N THR A 98 3.46 3.99 -12.24
CA THR A 98 2.58 3.88 -11.09
C THR A 98 3.31 4.12 -9.78
N VAL A 99 2.80 5.05 -8.98
CA VAL A 99 3.22 5.28 -7.60
C VAL A 99 2.19 4.68 -6.65
N CYS A 100 2.59 3.67 -5.87
CA CYS A 100 1.75 3.07 -4.84
C CYS A 100 2.20 3.58 -3.46
N LEU A 101 1.32 4.27 -2.75
CA LEU A 101 1.50 4.69 -1.36
C LEU A 101 0.67 3.79 -0.45
N PHE A 102 1.31 3.16 0.52
CA PHE A 102 0.67 2.29 1.49
C PHE A 102 0.59 2.95 2.85
N GLN A 103 -0.54 2.76 3.52
CA GLN A 103 -0.66 3.04 4.94
C GLN A 103 -1.24 1.82 5.65
N GLY A 104 -0.50 1.29 6.60
CA GLY A 104 -0.90 0.17 7.44
C GLY A 104 -1.39 0.64 8.80
N LYS A 105 -2.58 0.22 9.17
CA LYS A 105 -3.06 0.30 10.56
C LYS A 105 -3.29 -1.11 11.06
N TYR A 106 -2.29 -1.65 11.75
CA TYR A 106 -2.38 -2.96 12.39
C TYR A 106 -3.06 -2.85 13.75
N GLN A 107 -4.19 -3.53 13.89
CA GLN A 107 -4.89 -3.71 15.15
C GLN A 107 -4.39 -4.95 15.88
N ARG A 108 -3.94 -4.76 17.12
CA ARG A 108 -3.44 -5.85 17.98
C ARG A 108 -4.55 -6.77 18.47
N LYS A 109 -5.75 -6.22 18.67
CA LYS A 109 -6.93 -6.99 19.06
C LYS A 109 -7.52 -7.64 17.81
N LEU A 110 -7.43 -8.98 17.77
CA LEU A 110 -7.90 -9.81 16.66
C LEU A 110 -9.43 -9.88 16.54
N GLU A 111 -10.15 -9.26 17.48
CA GLU A 111 -11.60 -9.07 17.40
C GLU A 111 -12.01 -8.25 16.17
N ALA A 112 -11.07 -7.55 15.52
CA ALA A 112 -11.21 -6.90 14.21
C ALA A 112 -12.37 -5.88 14.10
N THR A 113 -12.91 -5.39 15.22
CA THR A 113 -14.08 -4.48 15.28
C THR A 113 -13.76 -3.02 14.97
N ALA A 114 -12.48 -2.66 14.85
CA ALA A 114 -12.07 -1.28 14.63
C ALA A 114 -12.03 -0.94 13.13
N ASN A 115 -12.73 0.12 12.75
CA ASN A 115 -12.69 0.71 11.41
C ASN A 115 -11.30 1.30 11.12
N PHE A 116 -10.93 1.38 9.84
CA PHE A 116 -9.76 2.17 9.46
C PHE A 116 -10.02 3.65 9.82
N PRO A 117 -9.09 4.32 10.52
CA PRO A 117 -9.32 5.67 11.01
C PRO A 117 -9.38 6.68 9.86
N GLU A 118 -10.38 7.57 9.89
CA GLU A 118 -10.55 8.66 8.93
C GLU A 118 -9.28 9.53 8.83
N ASN A 119 -8.63 9.80 9.97
CA ASN A 119 -7.36 10.52 10.03
C ASN A 119 -6.24 9.84 9.23
N GLY A 120 -6.26 8.51 9.09
CA GLY A 120 -5.30 7.79 8.25
C GLY A 120 -5.49 8.16 6.78
N ILE A 121 -6.73 8.07 6.29
CA ILE A 121 -7.07 8.43 4.91
C ILE A 121 -6.70 9.90 4.64
N LYS A 122 -7.05 10.82 5.54
CA LYS A 122 -6.65 12.24 5.45
C LYS A 122 -5.14 12.41 5.36
N ALA A 123 -4.36 11.65 6.13
CA ALA A 123 -2.91 11.68 6.06
C ALA A 123 -2.38 11.18 4.71
N LEU A 124 -2.93 10.10 4.14
CA LEU A 124 -2.56 9.62 2.80
C LEU A 124 -2.83 10.66 1.71
N ILE A 125 -3.99 11.32 1.77
CA ILE A 125 -4.35 12.39 0.83
C ILE A 125 -3.38 13.56 0.95
N PHE A 126 -3.12 13.98 2.19
CA PHE A 126 -2.18 15.06 2.46
C PHE A 126 -0.76 14.68 2.01
N ALA A 127 -0.36 13.42 2.15
CA ALA A 127 0.91 12.93 1.66
C ALA A 127 0.99 13.05 0.14
N VAL A 128 -0.04 12.69 -0.63
CA VAL A 128 -0.05 12.91 -2.10
C VAL A 128 0.11 14.39 -2.42
N GLN A 129 -0.67 15.27 -1.80
CA GLN A 129 -0.58 16.71 -2.05
C GLN A 129 0.83 17.24 -1.74
N ARG A 130 1.47 16.76 -0.68
CA ARG A 130 2.82 17.18 -0.29
C ARG A 130 3.93 16.60 -1.16
N LEU A 131 3.81 15.32 -1.54
CA LEU A 131 4.80 14.64 -2.35
C LEU A 131 4.84 15.21 -3.77
N PHE A 132 3.71 15.62 -4.32
CA PHE A 132 3.63 16.17 -5.67
C PHE A 132 3.63 17.72 -5.72
N ASP A 133 3.93 18.39 -4.60
CA ASP A 133 4.07 19.85 -4.55
C ASP A 133 5.53 20.28 -4.79
N PRO A 134 5.86 20.91 -5.93
CA PRO A 134 7.23 21.34 -6.25
C PRO A 134 7.78 22.41 -5.29
N SER A 135 6.89 23.12 -4.58
CA SER A 135 7.26 24.21 -3.68
C SER A 135 7.51 23.75 -2.24
N PHE A 136 7.26 22.48 -1.94
CA PHE A 136 7.36 21.97 -0.58
C PHE A 136 8.84 21.86 -0.15
N LYS A 137 9.25 22.67 0.83
CA LYS A 137 10.61 22.62 1.40
C LYS A 137 10.75 21.44 2.35
N ILE A 138 11.44 20.42 1.86
CA ILE A 138 11.74 19.16 2.52
C ILE A 138 12.79 19.38 3.62
N SER A 139 12.37 19.76 4.83
CA SER A 139 13.28 19.95 5.97
C SER A 139 13.35 18.74 6.92
N HIS A 140 12.27 17.96 7.01
CA HIS A 140 12.16 16.80 7.91
C HIS A 140 11.43 15.62 7.24
N ILE A 141 12.03 15.04 6.20
CA ILE A 141 11.52 13.84 5.53
C ILE A 141 12.35 12.61 5.90
N ASN A 142 11.71 11.45 5.91
CA ASN A 142 12.41 10.18 5.98
C ASN A 142 13.38 10.04 4.77
N PRO A 143 14.67 9.74 4.97
CA PRO A 143 15.64 9.62 3.87
C PRO A 143 15.23 8.61 2.78
N ARG A 144 14.54 7.52 3.16
CA ARG A 144 14.02 6.53 2.21
C ARG A 144 12.93 7.12 1.32
N LEU A 145 12.02 7.88 1.94
CA LEU A 145 10.95 8.58 1.23
C LEU A 145 11.51 9.69 0.33
N ALA A 146 12.55 10.40 0.78
CA ALA A 146 13.22 11.42 -0.02
C ALA A 146 13.82 10.86 -1.31
N SER A 147 14.51 9.71 -1.21
CA SER A 147 15.07 9.03 -2.38
C SER A 147 13.98 8.64 -3.37
N LYS A 148 12.88 8.04 -2.88
CA LYS A 148 11.74 7.67 -3.74
C LYS A 148 11.07 8.89 -4.37
N LEU A 149 10.97 9.99 -3.63
CA LEU A 149 10.42 11.22 -4.17
C LEU A 149 11.29 11.80 -5.28
N ALA A 150 12.61 11.78 -5.12
CA ALA A 150 13.53 12.21 -6.18
C ALA A 150 13.34 11.37 -7.46
N ASP A 151 13.17 10.05 -7.33
CA ASP A 151 12.88 9.16 -8.46
C ASP A 151 11.56 9.55 -9.16
N ILE A 152 10.49 9.79 -8.39
CA ILE A 152 9.18 10.23 -8.93
C ILE A 152 9.31 11.55 -9.69
N LEU A 153 10.01 12.52 -9.10
CA LEU A 153 10.20 13.84 -9.72
C LEU A 153 11.04 13.77 -10.98
N SER A 154 12.03 12.86 -11.04
CA SER A 154 12.81 12.60 -12.26
C SER A 154 11.90 12.11 -13.38
N PHE A 155 11.03 11.12 -13.11
CA PHE A 155 10.08 10.63 -14.11
C PHE A 155 9.12 11.73 -14.59
N ILE A 156 8.61 12.56 -13.69
CA ILE A 156 7.73 13.68 -14.07
C ILE A 156 8.49 14.69 -14.94
N HIS A 157 9.73 15.02 -14.59
CA HIS A 157 10.56 15.92 -15.37
C HIS A 157 10.85 15.37 -16.78
N ASP A 158 11.03 14.06 -16.90
CA ASP A 158 11.25 13.37 -18.17
C ASP A 158 9.97 13.20 -19.01
N GLY A 159 8.83 13.70 -18.52
CA GLY A 159 7.55 13.74 -19.24
C GLY A 159 6.66 12.51 -19.02
N TYR A 160 6.99 11.65 -18.05
CA TYR A 160 6.14 10.52 -17.69
C TYR A 160 4.94 10.96 -16.83
N ILE A 161 3.79 10.33 -17.05
CA ILE A 161 2.54 10.62 -16.36
C ILE A 161 2.40 9.70 -15.13
N PRO A 162 2.33 10.25 -13.89
CA PRO A 162 2.14 9.44 -12.70
C PRO A 162 0.69 8.98 -12.55
N GLN A 163 0.51 7.68 -12.30
CA GLN A 163 -0.73 7.07 -11.82
C GLN A 163 -0.57 6.77 -10.33
N VAL A 164 -1.35 7.43 -9.46
CA VAL A 164 -1.21 7.31 -8.00
C VAL A 164 -2.21 6.30 -7.44
N ARG A 165 -1.71 5.30 -6.74
CA ARG A 165 -2.51 4.30 -6.01
C ARG A 165 -2.32 4.48 -4.51
N LEU A 166 -3.39 4.81 -3.82
CA LEU A 166 -3.42 4.88 -2.36
C LEU A 166 -3.96 3.56 -1.81
N ILE A 167 -3.20 2.88 -0.97
CA ILE A 167 -3.54 1.55 -0.47
C ILE A 167 -3.59 1.60 1.05
N ALA A 168 -4.80 1.60 1.59
CA ALA A 168 -5.05 1.56 3.02
C ALA A 168 -5.23 0.09 3.47
N CYS A 169 -4.35 -0.34 4.37
CA CYS A 169 -4.25 -1.71 4.84
C CYS A 169 -4.73 -1.79 6.30
N ASN A 170 -5.74 -2.60 6.56
CA ASN A 170 -6.29 -2.82 7.90
C ASN A 170 -6.64 -4.28 8.09
N ASN A 171 -6.35 -4.85 9.26
CA ASN A 171 -6.83 -6.18 9.66
C ASN A 171 -8.18 -6.13 10.43
N GLY A 172 -8.83 -4.96 10.45
CA GLY A 172 -10.14 -4.73 11.05
C GLY A 172 -11.26 -4.45 10.03
N LEU A 173 -12.25 -3.66 10.42
CA LEU A 173 -13.36 -3.26 9.55
C LEU A 173 -12.96 -2.20 8.51
N CYS A 174 -13.82 -2.04 7.51
CA CYS A 174 -13.71 -0.94 6.54
C CYS A 174 -13.76 0.42 7.23
N TRP A 175 -13.27 1.47 6.57
CA TRP A 175 -13.62 2.84 6.96
C TRP A 175 -15.14 3.07 6.82
N ASN A 176 -15.65 4.08 7.53
CA ASN A 176 -17.07 4.41 7.57
C ASN A 176 -17.55 5.15 6.30
N GLU A 177 -18.87 5.31 6.16
CA GLU A 177 -19.47 5.99 5.00
C GLU A 177 -19.02 7.45 4.86
N SER A 178 -18.78 8.15 5.97
CA SER A 178 -18.24 9.52 5.97
C SER A 178 -16.88 9.58 5.25
N THR A 179 -15.97 8.66 5.61
CA THR A 179 -14.65 8.55 4.97
C THR A 179 -14.78 8.17 3.49
N GLN A 180 -15.74 7.31 3.14
CA GLN A 180 -15.99 6.96 1.74
C GLN A 180 -16.44 8.18 0.93
N GLN A 181 -17.28 9.05 1.50
CA GLN A 181 -17.70 10.29 0.83
C GLN A 181 -16.53 11.26 0.63
N GLU A 182 -15.63 11.37 1.60
CA GLU A 182 -14.41 12.18 1.45
C GLU A 182 -13.50 11.63 0.35
N ILE A 183 -13.29 10.31 0.30
CA ILE A 183 -12.54 9.66 -0.78
C ILE A 183 -13.17 9.99 -2.13
N ASN A 184 -14.48 9.85 -2.27
CA ASN A 184 -15.19 10.13 -3.52
C ASN A 184 -15.02 11.60 -3.94
N ARG A 185 -15.11 12.56 -3.01
CA ARG A 185 -14.89 13.99 -3.29
C ARG A 185 -13.47 14.25 -3.79
N ILE A 186 -12.49 13.58 -3.20
CA ILE A 186 -11.08 13.78 -3.55
C ILE A 186 -10.75 13.13 -4.88
N GLN A 187 -11.29 11.94 -5.16
CA GLN A 187 -11.16 11.32 -6.48
C GLN A 187 -11.82 12.16 -7.57
N ALA A 188 -12.92 12.86 -7.26
CA ALA A 188 -13.51 13.82 -8.19
C ALA A 188 -12.58 15.02 -8.45
N ASN A 189 -11.84 15.50 -7.44
CA ASN A 189 -10.92 16.64 -7.57
C ASN A 189 -9.55 16.29 -8.21
N LEU A 190 -9.00 15.12 -7.90
CA LEU A 190 -7.70 14.65 -8.41
C LEU A 190 -7.83 13.87 -9.74
N GLY A 191 -9.06 13.67 -10.22
CA GLY A 191 -9.35 12.96 -11.47
C GLY A 191 -9.02 11.47 -11.43
N ASN A 192 -9.06 10.83 -12.61
CA ASN A 192 -8.88 9.39 -12.78
C ASN A 192 -7.47 8.87 -12.42
N GLN A 193 -6.53 9.78 -12.12
CA GLN A 193 -5.14 9.48 -11.80
C GLN A 193 -4.95 8.94 -10.38
N THR A 194 -5.90 9.15 -9.47
CA THR A 194 -5.79 8.67 -8.08
C THR A 194 -6.81 7.58 -7.76
N ARG A 195 -6.33 6.40 -7.36
CA ARG A 195 -7.18 5.27 -6.95
C ARG A 195 -6.92 4.86 -5.51
N VAL A 196 -7.93 4.94 -4.66
CA VAL A 196 -7.88 4.41 -3.29
C VAL A 196 -8.36 2.96 -3.27
N ARG A 197 -7.58 2.06 -2.69
CA ARG A 197 -7.92 0.64 -2.51
C ARG A 197 -7.73 0.21 -1.06
N ARG A 198 -8.59 -0.69 -0.61
CA ARG A 198 -8.47 -1.36 0.68
C ARG A 198 -7.82 -2.73 0.50
N VAL A 199 -6.96 -3.11 1.44
CA VAL A 199 -6.46 -4.48 1.57
C VAL A 199 -6.71 -4.95 3.00
N LEU A 200 -7.36 -6.12 3.12
CA LEU A 200 -7.60 -6.82 4.39
C LEU A 200 -6.53 -7.87 4.62
#